data_AF-A0A9E3R4C9-F1
#
_entry.id   AF-A0A9E3R4C9-F1
#
_cell.length_a   1.000
_cell.length_b   1.000
_cell.length_c   1.000
_cell.angle_alpha   90.00
_cell.angle_beta   90.00
_cell.angle_gamma   90.00
#
_symmetry.space_group_name_H-M   'P 1'
#
loop_
_entity.id
_entity.type
_entity.pdbx_description
1 polymer ?
#
loop_
_entity_poly.entity_id
_entity_poly.type
_entity_poly.pdbx_seq_one_letter_code
_entity_poly.pdbx_strand_id
1 'polypeptide(L)'
;MIAALCSLAACGPQGPGADGSPDGDGGASGAVGGGALGTPCVGGGAGGSTGGGSAGGAGAGGPGGGAGAGGAGGSGGSAAGGGGRAGGGSGASDAGTLPDVGWSFIGVPGSQCALGAQAGVGYNPGAADELVIYLQGGGACWNNGTCHPSLYQWGPICNYGMGSVCLVDTEGSTRPLAVYVSHPNPYPADGGGVFPQDLATIRSSLLFNRRTENPLRNASYVFVPYCTGDLHSGNSTRTYYTRADLFSPNVAVTHHFAGGTNMDKYLAMLRAKHPKVKTIWLTGVSGGGYGASFNLKRVRLAFPEATVHLLADSAPMVDTPYFPAFKNEWNLQLPAGCTACDAGMTPVIEYGINDAPGSRVALLAFSEDAVITRFMYSSGDTGGWLNPPYATYTSHLVALENQYATHANAKYFRLPGQDHVMLGRYGVVLPDGGVSAPAMSPDGGTDLRQWVNAWATGTGPWANQR
;
A
#
# COMPACT_ATOMS: atom_id res chain seq x y z
N MET A 1 26.26 -16.05 -28.92
CA MET A 1 26.71 -15.01 -29.87
C MET A 1 25.73 -13.86 -29.71
N ILE A 2 26.10 -12.61 -29.39
CA ILE A 2 27.38 -11.87 -29.48
C ILE A 2 27.63 -11.26 -28.07
N ALA A 3 28.63 -11.73 -27.32
CA ALA A 3 30.03 -11.26 -27.27
C ALA A 3 30.24 -10.02 -26.38
N ALA A 4 30.87 -10.23 -25.22
CA ALA A 4 31.39 -9.18 -24.34
C ALA A 4 32.84 -8.84 -24.72
N LEU A 5 33.23 -7.56 -24.60
CA LEU A 5 34.62 -7.12 -24.62
C LEU A 5 34.75 -5.81 -23.83
N CYS A 6 35.39 -5.88 -22.66
CA CYS A 6 35.90 -4.69 -21.97
C CYS A 6 37.13 -5.09 -21.14
N SER A 7 38.31 -4.92 -21.74
CA SER A 7 39.62 -5.09 -21.10
C SER A 7 40.66 -4.32 -21.90
N LEU A 8 41.28 -3.31 -21.28
CA LEU A 8 42.65 -2.88 -21.56
C LEU A 8 43.11 -1.95 -20.44
N ALA A 9 43.93 -2.50 -19.54
CA ALA A 9 44.76 -1.71 -18.65
C ALA A 9 46.15 -1.58 -19.27
N ALA A 10 46.76 -0.39 -19.19
CA ALA A 10 48.16 -0.16 -19.52
C ALA A 10 48.73 0.95 -18.61
N CYS A 11 50.02 0.81 -18.28
CA CYS A 11 50.69 1.57 -17.22
C CYS A 11 50.90 3.07 -17.54
N GLY A 12 51.04 3.89 -16.49
CA GLY A 12 51.60 5.25 -16.59
C GLY A 12 53.13 5.25 -16.69
N PRO A 13 53.77 6.44 -16.76
CA PRO A 13 54.54 6.87 -15.58
C PRO A 13 54.61 8.40 -15.27
N GLN A 14 54.89 8.70 -14.00
CA GLN A 14 55.71 9.81 -13.43
C GLN A 14 55.32 11.31 -13.58
N GLY A 15 54.64 11.84 -12.53
CA GLY A 15 55.06 12.98 -11.69
C GLY A 15 55.16 14.42 -12.25
N PRO A 16 55.46 15.44 -11.41
CA PRO A 16 55.58 15.44 -9.94
C PRO A 16 54.50 16.29 -9.21
N GLY A 17 54.34 16.06 -7.91
CA GLY A 17 53.61 16.96 -6.99
C GLY A 17 54.50 17.26 -5.77
N ALA A 18 54.58 18.54 -5.39
CA ALA A 18 55.38 19.01 -4.26
C ALA A 18 54.54 19.16 -2.98
N ASP A 19 55.19 19.64 -1.92
CA ASP A 19 54.65 19.97 -0.58
C ASP A 19 54.38 18.71 0.30
N GLY A 20 55.03 18.47 1.45
CA GLY A 20 55.79 19.37 2.34
C GLY A 20 54.82 20.13 3.25
N SER A 21 54.77 19.95 4.56
CA SER A 21 55.76 19.45 5.53
C SER A 21 55.08 18.84 6.79
N PRO A 22 55.83 18.33 7.79
CA PRO A 22 55.33 17.29 8.73
C PRO A 22 54.96 17.81 10.13
N ASP A 23 54.46 16.88 10.97
CA ASP A 23 54.84 16.77 12.39
C ASP A 23 55.07 15.29 12.75
N GLY A 24 56.29 14.97 13.21
CA GLY A 24 56.58 13.80 14.07
C GLY A 24 56.42 14.20 15.54
N ASP A 25 56.71 13.41 16.58
CA ASP A 25 57.20 12.04 16.78
C ASP A 25 56.32 11.43 17.92
N GLY A 26 56.35 10.18 18.41
CA GLY A 26 57.19 8.98 18.35
C GLY A 26 56.76 8.13 19.59
N GLY A 27 57.09 6.86 19.82
CA GLY A 27 57.86 5.83 19.11
C GLY A 27 58.13 4.64 20.08
N ALA A 28 58.42 3.44 19.54
CA ALA A 28 59.02 2.26 20.22
C ALA A 28 58.22 1.53 21.35
N SER A 29 58.30 0.20 21.59
CA SER A 29 58.96 -0.93 20.87
C SER A 29 58.66 -2.32 21.49
N GLY A 30 58.77 -3.43 20.71
CA GLY A 30 58.96 -4.85 21.16
C GLY A 30 57.70 -5.75 21.09
N ALA A 31 57.52 -6.84 20.29
CA ALA A 31 58.38 -7.90 19.68
C ALA A 31 58.67 -9.12 20.62
N VAL A 32 58.72 -10.42 20.23
CA VAL A 32 58.84 -11.15 18.94
C VAL A 32 58.15 -12.56 18.99
N GLY A 33 57.61 -13.08 17.86
CA GLY A 33 57.55 -14.55 17.54
C GLY A 33 56.17 -15.26 17.58
N GLY A 34 55.85 -16.28 16.76
CA GLY A 34 56.53 -16.88 15.60
C GLY A 34 56.08 -18.34 15.33
N GLY A 35 55.73 -18.71 14.09
CA GLY A 35 55.36 -20.10 13.72
C GLY A 35 54.69 -20.22 12.33
N ALA A 36 55.04 -21.25 11.54
CA ALA A 36 54.63 -21.42 10.12
C ALA A 36 54.19 -22.86 9.79
N LEU A 37 54.07 -23.18 8.49
CA LEU A 37 53.63 -24.45 7.85
C LEU A 37 52.10 -24.62 7.73
N GLY A 38 51.50 -25.14 6.64
CA GLY A 38 52.02 -25.56 5.33
C GLY A 38 50.90 -26.21 4.47
N THR A 39 50.90 -26.00 3.15
CA THR A 39 49.94 -26.56 2.16
C THR A 39 50.19 -28.07 1.88
N PRO A 40 49.28 -28.85 1.22
CA PRO A 40 48.99 -28.69 -0.23
C PRO A 40 47.57 -29.04 -0.72
N CYS A 41 47.38 -28.76 -2.02
CA CYS A 41 46.19 -28.97 -2.85
C CYS A 41 45.82 -30.45 -3.11
N VAL A 42 44.56 -30.70 -3.48
CA VAL A 42 44.21 -31.60 -4.60
C VAL A 42 42.96 -31.07 -5.32
N GLY A 43 42.92 -31.13 -6.65
CA GLY A 43 41.71 -30.96 -7.46
C GLY A 43 41.51 -32.16 -8.38
N GLY A 44 40.29 -32.36 -8.89
CA GLY A 44 39.98 -33.43 -9.84
C GLY A 44 38.50 -33.44 -10.21
N GLY A 45 38.19 -33.67 -11.48
CA GLY A 45 36.82 -33.74 -11.96
C GLY A 45 36.65 -34.68 -13.17
N ALA A 46 35.38 -34.84 -13.56
CA ALA A 46 34.86 -35.39 -14.82
C ALA A 46 35.07 -36.88 -15.17
N GLY A 47 34.02 -37.45 -15.80
CA GLY A 47 33.95 -38.80 -16.38
C GLY A 47 33.19 -39.82 -15.51
N GLY A 48 32.17 -40.57 -15.95
CA GLY A 48 31.42 -40.56 -17.21
C GLY A 48 31.36 -41.92 -17.93
N SER A 49 30.24 -42.65 -17.88
CA SER A 49 29.84 -43.65 -18.90
C SER A 49 28.39 -44.19 -18.75
N THR A 50 27.58 -43.93 -19.79
CA THR A 50 26.58 -44.81 -20.45
C THR A 50 26.07 -46.12 -19.81
N GLY A 51 24.76 -46.42 -19.93
CA GLY A 51 24.25 -47.80 -19.76
C GLY A 51 22.74 -48.12 -19.86
N GLY A 52 22.10 -47.90 -21.02
CA GLY A 52 21.00 -48.77 -21.55
C GLY A 52 19.54 -48.70 -21.00
N GLY A 53 18.57 -48.98 -21.88
CA GLY A 53 17.21 -49.46 -21.51
C GLY A 53 16.00 -48.65 -22.02
N SER A 54 15.36 -49.09 -23.11
CA SER A 54 14.19 -48.43 -23.74
C SER A 54 12.83 -48.94 -23.24
N ALA A 55 11.76 -48.12 -23.29
CA ALA A 55 10.45 -48.44 -23.89
C ALA A 55 9.40 -47.30 -23.77
N GLY A 56 8.57 -47.09 -24.82
CA GLY A 56 7.25 -46.42 -24.70
C GLY A 56 7.01 -45.12 -25.48
N GLY A 57 6.68 -45.20 -26.78
CA GLY A 57 5.98 -44.12 -27.52
C GLY A 57 4.46 -44.14 -27.24
N ALA A 58 3.57 -43.33 -27.84
CA ALA A 58 3.62 -42.36 -28.95
C ALA A 58 2.48 -41.32 -28.72
N GLY A 59 2.20 -40.26 -29.49
CA GLY A 59 2.73 -39.72 -30.74
C GLY A 59 1.59 -39.21 -31.65
N ALA A 60 1.44 -37.88 -31.77
CA ALA A 60 0.69 -37.11 -32.80
C ALA A 60 0.89 -35.61 -32.49
N GLY A 61 0.96 -34.66 -33.42
CA GLY A 61 0.75 -34.73 -34.87
C GLY A 61 -0.12 -33.55 -35.34
N GLY A 62 0.51 -32.43 -35.76
CA GLY A 62 -0.21 -31.33 -36.42
C GLY A 62 -0.66 -31.71 -37.84
N PRO A 63 -1.56 -30.93 -38.46
CA PRO A 63 -1.08 -29.81 -39.29
C PRO A 63 -1.97 -28.55 -39.24
N GLY A 64 -1.63 -27.52 -40.03
CA GLY A 64 -2.35 -26.24 -40.12
C GLY A 64 -2.78 -25.81 -41.54
N GLY A 65 -3.11 -24.52 -41.70
CA GLY A 65 -3.73 -23.87 -42.87
C GLY A 65 -5.16 -23.44 -42.52
N GLY A 66 -5.60 -22.17 -42.61
CA GLY A 66 -5.48 -21.17 -43.69
C GLY A 66 -6.78 -21.19 -44.50
N ALA A 67 -7.48 -20.12 -44.88
CA ALA A 67 -7.38 -18.65 -44.73
C ALA A 67 -8.85 -18.09 -44.63
N GLY A 68 -9.22 -16.81 -44.58
CA GLY A 68 -8.59 -15.51 -44.83
C GLY A 68 -9.68 -14.42 -45.02
N ALA A 69 -9.29 -13.14 -45.04
CA ALA A 69 -10.04 -11.92 -45.46
C ALA A 69 -11.49 -11.66 -44.96
N GLY A 70 -11.91 -10.44 -44.63
CA GLY A 70 -11.24 -9.13 -44.65
C GLY A 70 -12.30 -8.01 -44.55
N GLY A 71 -11.87 -6.73 -44.55
CA GLY A 71 -12.78 -5.57 -44.65
C GLY A 71 -12.48 -4.47 -43.64
N ALA A 72 -12.01 -3.32 -44.14
CA ALA A 72 -11.78 -2.11 -43.36
C ALA A 72 -12.63 -0.95 -43.91
N GLY A 73 -12.91 0.05 -43.06
CA GLY A 73 -13.28 1.39 -43.52
C GLY A 73 -14.47 2.04 -42.80
N GLY A 74 -14.40 3.37 -42.61
CA GLY A 74 -15.58 4.20 -42.36
C GLY A 74 -15.51 5.06 -41.09
N SER A 75 -14.76 6.17 -41.13
CA SER A 75 -14.91 7.27 -40.19
C SER A 75 -16.06 8.21 -40.61
N GLY A 76 -16.73 8.83 -39.62
CA GLY A 76 -17.73 9.86 -39.88
C GLY A 76 -18.45 10.29 -38.60
N GLY A 77 -18.33 11.56 -38.24
CA GLY A 77 -19.07 12.14 -37.10
C GLY A 77 -19.72 13.46 -37.50
N SER A 78 -20.82 13.84 -36.81
CA SER A 78 -21.19 15.24 -36.53
C SER A 78 -22.45 15.38 -35.66
N ALA A 79 -22.36 16.36 -34.75
CA ALA A 79 -23.42 17.29 -34.30
C ALA A 79 -24.73 16.80 -33.63
N ALA A 80 -24.79 17.05 -32.30
CA ALA A 80 -25.79 17.85 -31.57
C ALA A 80 -27.31 17.75 -31.88
N GLY A 81 -28.10 17.47 -30.83
CA GLY A 81 -29.57 17.67 -30.81
C GLY A 81 -30.20 17.29 -29.46
N GLY A 82 -30.70 18.29 -28.72
CA GLY A 82 -31.08 18.15 -27.29
C GLY A 82 -32.38 17.40 -26.96
N GLY A 83 -32.64 17.29 -25.66
CA GLY A 83 -34.01 17.22 -25.13
C GLY A 83 -34.51 15.87 -24.61
N GLY A 84 -34.14 15.54 -23.36
CA GLY A 84 -34.99 14.94 -22.34
C GLY A 84 -35.95 13.78 -22.67
N ARG A 85 -35.72 12.64 -22.01
CA ARG A 85 -36.78 11.93 -21.26
C ARG A 85 -36.17 11.02 -20.20
N ALA A 86 -36.72 11.06 -19.00
CA ALA A 86 -36.35 10.14 -17.92
C ALA A 86 -36.85 8.72 -18.27
N GLY A 87 -35.92 7.84 -18.65
CA GLY A 87 -36.18 6.41 -18.79
C GLY A 87 -36.05 5.73 -17.43
N GLY A 88 -37.16 5.58 -16.71
CA GLY A 88 -37.20 4.80 -15.47
C GLY A 88 -36.99 3.31 -15.74
N GLY A 89 -35.74 2.88 -15.77
CA GLY A 89 -35.38 1.46 -15.78
C GLY A 89 -35.68 0.85 -14.42
N SER A 90 -36.81 0.16 -14.29
CA SER A 90 -37.16 -0.62 -13.11
C SER A 90 -36.28 -1.87 -13.01
N GLY A 91 -35.05 -1.70 -12.53
CA GLY A 91 -34.25 -2.81 -12.00
C GLY A 91 -34.99 -3.41 -10.80
N ALA A 92 -34.92 -4.74 -10.66
CA ALA A 92 -35.54 -5.43 -9.54
C ALA A 92 -35.00 -4.86 -8.22
N SER A 93 -35.90 -4.43 -7.33
CA SER A 93 -35.53 -3.98 -6.00
C SER A 93 -35.09 -5.18 -5.17
N ASP A 94 -33.77 -5.35 -4.98
CA ASP A 94 -33.20 -6.26 -3.98
C ASP A 94 -33.86 -5.97 -2.62
N ALA A 95 -34.69 -6.91 -2.13
CA ALA A 95 -35.58 -6.70 -0.99
C ALA A 95 -34.89 -6.55 0.39
N GLY A 96 -33.58 -6.30 0.41
CA GLY A 96 -32.77 -6.03 1.62
C GLY A 96 -31.80 -4.84 1.50
N THR A 97 -31.58 -4.29 0.30
CA THR A 97 -30.63 -3.20 0.05
C THR A 97 -31.24 -1.86 0.48
N LEU A 98 -30.57 -1.12 1.37
CA LEU A 98 -31.03 0.21 1.77
C LEU A 98 -30.80 1.23 0.65
N PRO A 99 -31.61 2.32 0.56
CA PRO A 99 -31.37 3.40 -0.37
C PRO A 99 -29.96 3.98 -0.21
N ASP A 100 -29.16 3.93 -1.28
CA ASP A 100 -27.87 4.63 -1.32
C ASP A 100 -28.11 6.08 -1.72
N VAL A 101 -27.92 6.99 -0.76
CA VAL A 101 -28.00 8.44 -0.96
C VAL A 101 -26.80 9.01 -1.73
N GLY A 102 -25.80 8.17 -2.00
CA GLY A 102 -24.69 8.46 -2.90
C GLY A 102 -23.45 9.03 -2.23
N TRP A 103 -22.35 8.94 -2.97
CA TRP A 103 -21.05 9.48 -2.57
C TRP A 103 -20.90 10.94 -3.04
N SER A 104 -20.38 11.78 -2.15
CA SER A 104 -20.05 13.19 -2.38
C SER A 104 -18.60 13.45 -1.98
N PHE A 105 -17.93 14.43 -2.60
CA PHE A 105 -16.60 14.87 -2.16
C PHE A 105 -16.70 16.12 -1.29
N ILE A 106 -16.00 16.12 -0.15
CA ILE A 106 -15.93 17.25 0.78
C ILE A 106 -14.46 17.69 0.87
N GLY A 107 -14.13 18.81 0.22
CA GLY A 107 -12.85 19.47 0.43
C GLY A 107 -12.75 20.02 1.85
N VAL A 108 -11.66 19.73 2.56
CA VAL A 108 -11.51 20.10 3.97
C VAL A 108 -10.52 21.28 4.10
N PRO A 109 -10.97 22.45 4.58
CA PRO A 109 -10.15 23.65 4.64
C PRO A 109 -8.80 23.46 5.34
N GLY A 110 -7.74 23.92 4.66
CA GLY A 110 -6.38 23.87 5.15
C GLY A 110 -5.77 22.47 5.23
N SER A 111 -6.43 21.41 4.76
CA SER A 111 -5.76 20.13 4.48
C SER A 111 -4.91 20.26 3.21
N GLN A 112 -3.90 19.41 3.03
CA GLN A 112 -2.86 19.60 2.01
C GLN A 112 -2.36 18.26 1.44
N CYS A 113 -2.30 18.14 0.11
CA CYS A 113 -1.61 17.06 -0.59
C CYS A 113 -0.12 17.37 -0.80
N ALA A 114 0.67 16.39 -1.26
CA ALA A 114 2.11 16.50 -1.45
C ALA A 114 2.57 17.77 -2.20
N LEU A 115 1.85 18.19 -3.25
CA LEU A 115 2.16 19.39 -4.06
C LEU A 115 1.40 20.65 -3.62
N GLY A 116 0.83 20.66 -2.42
CA GLY A 116 0.24 21.85 -1.79
C GLY A 116 -1.25 22.09 -2.08
N ALA A 117 -1.85 21.33 -3.00
CA ALA A 117 -3.29 21.39 -3.27
C ALA A 117 -4.13 21.02 -2.04
N GLN A 118 -5.32 21.62 -1.88
CA GLN A 118 -6.21 21.29 -0.77
C GLN A 118 -6.75 19.87 -0.91
N ALA A 119 -6.73 19.10 0.18
CA ALA A 119 -7.25 17.74 0.21
C ALA A 119 -8.73 17.70 0.70
N GLY A 120 -9.26 16.50 0.89
CA GLY A 120 -10.65 16.28 1.25
C GLY A 120 -10.98 14.80 1.45
N VAL A 121 -12.26 14.49 1.63
CA VAL A 121 -12.76 13.13 1.82
C VAL A 121 -13.98 12.84 0.95
N GLY A 122 -14.11 11.59 0.50
CA GLY A 122 -15.37 11.07 0.01
C GLY A 122 -16.31 10.78 1.18
N TYR A 123 -17.60 11.08 1.03
CA TYR A 123 -18.60 10.94 2.08
C TYR A 123 -19.93 10.39 1.54
N ASN A 124 -20.45 9.36 2.19
CA ASN A 124 -21.76 8.76 1.91
C ASN A 124 -22.55 8.61 3.24
N PRO A 125 -23.58 9.44 3.49
CA PRO A 125 -24.32 9.42 4.75
C PRO A 125 -25.06 8.10 5.00
N GLY A 126 -25.04 7.65 6.24
CA GLY A 126 -25.80 6.49 6.73
C GLY A 126 -26.90 6.90 7.73
N ALA A 127 -27.68 5.91 8.19
CA ALA A 127 -28.81 6.10 9.09
C ALA A 127 -28.50 5.83 10.58
N ALA A 128 -27.36 5.21 10.90
CA ALA A 128 -26.95 4.89 12.27
C ALA A 128 -25.96 5.91 12.86
N ASP A 129 -25.84 5.90 14.20
CA ASP A 129 -24.80 6.59 14.98
C ASP A 129 -23.41 5.88 14.81
N GLU A 130 -23.07 5.49 13.59
CA GLU A 130 -21.86 4.75 13.24
C GLU A 130 -21.12 5.39 12.06
N LEU A 131 -19.78 5.28 12.07
CA LEU A 131 -18.92 5.89 11.06
C LEU A 131 -17.84 4.92 10.60
N VAL A 132 -17.80 4.57 9.32
CA VAL A 132 -16.65 3.87 8.72
C VAL A 132 -15.69 4.93 8.18
N ILE A 133 -14.42 4.85 8.57
CA ILE A 133 -13.34 5.69 8.03
C ILE A 133 -12.37 4.75 7.31
N TYR A 134 -12.42 4.75 5.98
CA TYR A 134 -11.51 3.99 5.13
C TYR A 134 -10.37 4.87 4.62
N LEU A 135 -9.14 4.45 4.84
CA LEU A 135 -7.93 5.11 4.34
C LEU A 135 -7.40 4.38 3.11
N GLN A 136 -7.23 5.10 2.01
CA GLN A 136 -6.69 4.57 0.75
C GLN A 136 -5.22 4.13 0.91
N GLY A 137 -4.86 3.05 0.23
CA GLY A 137 -3.49 2.54 0.11
C GLY A 137 -2.65 3.26 -0.94
N GLY A 138 -1.48 2.68 -1.25
CA GLY A 138 -0.54 3.23 -2.24
C GLY A 138 0.84 3.58 -1.66
N GLY A 139 1.48 2.71 -0.87
CA GLY A 139 2.89 2.89 -0.44
C GLY A 139 3.23 4.21 0.30
N ALA A 140 4.47 4.66 0.18
CA ALA A 140 5.06 5.86 0.81
C ALA A 140 6.39 6.26 0.12
N CYS A 141 7.01 7.39 0.49
CA CYS A 141 8.35 7.76 0.06
C CYS A 141 9.10 8.52 1.17
N TRP A 142 10.42 8.33 1.34
CA TRP A 142 11.15 8.81 2.53
C TRP A 142 12.58 9.32 2.26
N ASN A 143 12.95 9.51 1.00
CA ASN A 143 14.20 10.11 0.57
C ASN A 143 14.09 10.54 -0.92
N ASN A 144 15.09 11.25 -1.45
CA ASN A 144 15.06 11.70 -2.85
C ASN A 144 14.91 10.55 -3.87
N GLY A 145 15.49 9.38 -3.60
CA GLY A 145 15.43 8.21 -4.49
C GLY A 145 14.05 7.55 -4.56
N THR A 146 13.28 7.59 -3.46
CA THR A 146 11.92 7.06 -3.38
C THR A 146 10.87 8.10 -3.76
N CYS A 147 11.08 9.38 -3.40
CA CYS A 147 10.12 10.45 -3.67
C CYS A 147 10.22 11.03 -5.09
N HIS A 148 11.39 11.01 -5.75
CA HIS A 148 11.50 11.47 -7.13
C HIS A 148 10.61 10.66 -8.11
N PRO A 149 10.62 9.32 -8.12
CA PRO A 149 9.71 8.55 -8.97
C PRO A 149 8.24 8.85 -8.67
N SER A 150 7.89 9.11 -7.42
CA SER A 150 6.53 9.50 -7.03
C SER A 150 6.14 10.85 -7.63
N LEU A 151 6.98 11.87 -7.43
CA LEU A 151 6.71 13.23 -7.87
C LEU A 151 6.65 13.38 -9.40
N TYR A 152 7.35 12.54 -10.17
CA TYR A 152 7.52 12.73 -11.62
C TYR A 152 7.06 11.56 -12.51
N GLN A 153 7.09 10.32 -12.03
CA GLN A 153 6.86 9.14 -12.86
C GLN A 153 5.58 8.36 -12.51
N TRP A 154 5.14 8.36 -11.24
CA TRP A 154 4.11 7.43 -10.76
C TRP A 154 2.96 8.01 -9.92
N GLY A 155 2.97 9.30 -9.58
CA GLY A 155 1.99 9.86 -8.62
C GLY A 155 2.50 9.78 -7.18
N PRO A 156 1.78 10.32 -6.16
CA PRO A 156 2.07 10.08 -4.75
C PRO A 156 1.84 8.60 -4.41
N ILE A 157 2.82 7.83 -4.86
CA ILE A 157 3.15 6.42 -4.76
C ILE A 157 2.17 5.43 -5.38
N CYS A 158 2.51 5.02 -6.60
CA CYS A 158 2.04 3.79 -7.24
C CYS A 158 3.27 2.96 -7.64
N ASN A 159 3.45 1.79 -7.02
CA ASN A 159 4.37 0.76 -7.52
C ASN A 159 3.78 -0.62 -7.26
N TYR A 160 2.74 -0.95 -8.03
CA TYR A 160 2.29 -2.32 -8.20
C TYR A 160 3.00 -2.90 -9.43
N GLY A 161 4.14 -3.53 -9.19
CA GLY A 161 4.66 -4.49 -10.16
C GLY A 161 3.58 -5.53 -10.48
N MET A 162 3.48 -5.95 -11.74
CA MET A 162 2.51 -6.92 -12.25
C MET A 162 1.07 -6.39 -12.47
N GLY A 163 0.93 -5.29 -13.21
CA GLY A 163 -0.27 -5.04 -14.06
C GLY A 163 -1.53 -4.53 -13.35
N SER A 164 -1.45 -4.16 -12.07
CA SER A 164 -2.57 -3.51 -11.37
C SER A 164 -2.56 -2.01 -11.65
N VAL A 165 -3.64 -1.51 -12.28
CA VAL A 165 -3.76 -0.10 -12.67
C VAL A 165 -3.90 0.79 -11.44
N CYS A 166 -2.93 1.67 -11.24
CA CYS A 166 -3.12 2.92 -10.50
C CYS A 166 -2.51 4.05 -11.33
N LEU A 167 -3.28 5.13 -11.52
CA LEU A 167 -2.86 6.40 -12.15
C LEU A 167 -2.39 6.33 -13.61
N VAL A 168 -2.89 5.36 -14.40
CA VAL A 168 -2.71 5.32 -15.87
C VAL A 168 -4.07 5.32 -16.55
N ASP A 169 -4.23 6.20 -17.55
CA ASP A 169 -5.24 6.05 -18.60
C ASP A 169 -4.50 5.68 -19.90
N THR A 170 -5.03 4.69 -20.63
CA THR A 170 -4.56 4.31 -21.97
C THR A 170 -5.50 4.97 -22.97
N GLU A 171 -5.10 6.02 -23.68
CA GLU A 171 -4.14 5.89 -24.78
C GLU A 171 -3.47 7.25 -25.10
N GLY A 172 -2.13 7.31 -25.09
CA GLY A 172 -1.36 8.42 -25.71
C GLY A 172 -0.77 9.53 -24.82
N SER A 173 -0.75 9.42 -23.48
CA SER A 173 -0.21 10.47 -22.58
C SER A 173 0.98 10.03 -21.71
N THR A 174 1.96 10.93 -21.51
CA THR A 174 3.27 10.65 -20.90
C THR A 174 3.49 11.30 -19.51
N ARG A 175 2.47 11.34 -18.64
CA ARG A 175 2.58 11.94 -17.30
C ARG A 175 1.76 11.15 -16.27
N PRO A 176 2.26 10.89 -15.05
CA PRO A 176 1.46 10.28 -14.00
C PRO A 176 0.38 11.23 -13.48
N LEU A 177 -0.76 10.67 -13.06
CA LEU A 177 -1.80 11.41 -12.35
C LEU A 177 -1.46 11.61 -10.87
N ALA A 178 -0.30 12.23 -10.61
CA ALA A 178 0.02 12.89 -9.35
C ALA A 178 -0.89 14.09 -9.10
N VAL A 179 -2.20 13.88 -8.89
CA VAL A 179 -3.20 14.94 -8.63
C VAL A 179 -2.98 16.13 -9.59
N TYR A 180 -3.18 15.91 -10.90
CA TYR A 180 -2.71 16.84 -11.94
C TYR A 180 -3.53 18.15 -11.99
N VAL A 181 -3.29 19.05 -11.04
CA VAL A 181 -3.90 20.38 -11.01
C VAL A 181 -3.11 21.34 -11.90
N SER A 182 -3.14 21.09 -13.20
CA SER A 182 -2.98 22.14 -14.22
C SER A 182 -4.33 22.63 -14.76
N HIS A 183 -5.42 22.36 -14.03
CA HIS A 183 -6.76 22.78 -14.43
C HIS A 183 -7.01 24.23 -13.97
N PRO A 184 -7.43 25.15 -14.86
CA PRO A 184 -7.72 26.55 -14.50
C PRO A 184 -9.03 26.73 -13.70
N ASN A 185 -9.58 25.67 -13.12
CA ASN A 185 -10.76 25.69 -12.25
C ASN A 185 -10.35 25.16 -10.87
N PRO A 186 -10.47 25.96 -9.78
CA PRO A 186 -10.11 25.51 -8.44
C PRO A 186 -11.02 24.40 -7.87
N TYR A 187 -12.13 24.06 -8.54
CA TYR A 187 -13.04 22.97 -8.15
C TYR A 187 -13.55 22.17 -9.36
N PRO A 188 -12.85 21.13 -9.85
CA PRO A 188 -13.49 20.10 -10.67
C PRO A 188 -14.44 19.27 -9.79
N ALA A 189 -15.61 18.90 -10.33
CA ALA A 189 -16.71 18.32 -9.57
C ALA A 189 -16.50 16.86 -9.10
N ASP A 190 -15.29 16.33 -9.30
CA ASP A 190 -14.94 14.91 -9.17
C ASP A 190 -13.76 14.63 -8.23
N GLY A 191 -13.20 15.64 -7.54
CA GLY A 191 -12.21 15.43 -6.48
C GLY A 191 -10.74 15.26 -6.93
N GLY A 192 -10.40 15.60 -8.17
CA GLY A 192 -8.99 15.78 -8.57
C GLY A 192 -8.33 14.62 -9.33
N GLY A 193 -9.15 13.77 -9.96
CA GLY A 193 -8.70 12.63 -10.79
C GLY A 193 -8.69 11.30 -10.03
N VAL A 194 -9.21 10.26 -10.68
CA VAL A 194 -9.30 8.86 -10.22
C VAL A 194 -10.26 8.60 -9.04
N PHE A 195 -10.68 9.61 -8.25
CA PHE A 195 -11.72 9.43 -7.21
C PHE A 195 -13.04 8.80 -7.74
N PRO A 196 -13.57 9.12 -8.95
CA PRO A 196 -14.72 8.40 -9.52
C PRO A 196 -14.48 6.91 -9.78
N GLN A 197 -13.25 6.54 -10.15
CA GLN A 197 -12.81 5.17 -10.42
C GLN A 197 -12.58 4.41 -9.09
N ASP A 198 -11.94 5.03 -8.10
CA ASP A 198 -11.83 4.47 -6.75
C ASP A 198 -13.21 4.24 -6.12
N LEU A 199 -14.13 5.20 -6.31
CA LEU A 199 -15.54 5.04 -5.94
C LEU A 199 -16.23 3.87 -6.65
N ALA A 200 -15.82 3.47 -7.86
CA ALA A 200 -16.38 2.29 -8.51
C ALA A 200 -15.96 1.00 -7.78
N THR A 201 -14.68 0.88 -7.39
CA THR A 201 -14.17 -0.23 -6.57
C THR A 201 -14.79 -0.25 -5.16
N ILE A 202 -15.03 0.92 -4.57
CA ILE A 202 -15.69 1.03 -3.25
C ILE A 202 -17.17 0.63 -3.36
N ARG A 203 -17.90 1.09 -4.39
CA ARG A 203 -19.31 0.74 -4.60
C ARG A 203 -19.53 -0.76 -4.85
N SER A 204 -18.60 -1.42 -5.54
CA SER A 204 -18.66 -2.86 -5.78
C SER A 204 -18.19 -3.67 -4.57
N SER A 205 -17.33 -3.14 -3.69
CA SER A 205 -16.99 -3.80 -2.43
C SER A 205 -18.21 -3.95 -1.52
N LEU A 206 -18.50 -5.18 -1.08
CA LEU A 206 -19.64 -5.45 -0.19
C LEU A 206 -19.56 -4.66 1.13
N LEU A 207 -18.35 -4.44 1.67
CA LEU A 207 -18.14 -3.77 2.96
C LEU A 207 -18.55 -2.29 2.96
N PHE A 208 -18.62 -1.65 1.78
CA PHE A 208 -19.09 -0.28 1.58
C PHE A 208 -20.43 -0.21 0.84
N ASN A 209 -21.12 -1.35 0.73
CA ASN A 209 -22.43 -1.44 0.09
C ASN A 209 -23.57 -1.32 1.14
N ARG A 210 -24.80 -1.10 0.68
CA ARG A 210 -26.02 -0.96 1.50
C ARG A 210 -26.83 -2.27 1.64
N ARG A 211 -26.34 -3.37 1.05
CA ARG A 211 -26.88 -4.74 1.12
C ARG A 211 -26.91 -5.33 2.53
N THR A 212 -27.87 -6.22 2.76
CA THR A 212 -28.11 -6.98 4.01
C THR A 212 -26.91 -7.74 4.55
N GLU A 213 -26.07 -8.28 3.66
CA GLU A 213 -24.93 -9.13 3.98
C GLU A 213 -23.77 -8.35 4.62
N ASN A 214 -23.77 -7.02 4.47
CA ASN A 214 -22.82 -6.11 5.10
C ASN A 214 -23.37 -5.66 6.48
N PRO A 215 -22.70 -6.01 7.60
CA PRO A 215 -23.11 -5.54 8.93
C PRO A 215 -22.99 -4.01 9.06
N LEU A 216 -22.11 -3.38 8.29
CA LEU A 216 -21.86 -1.93 8.33
C LEU A 216 -22.85 -1.11 7.48
N ARG A 217 -23.80 -1.75 6.80
CA ARG A 217 -24.76 -1.15 5.84
C ARG A 217 -25.47 0.13 6.29
N ASN A 218 -25.63 0.34 7.60
CA ASN A 218 -26.30 1.52 8.18
C ASN A 218 -25.34 2.68 8.52
N ALA A 219 -24.03 2.44 8.60
CA ALA A 219 -23.05 3.44 9.02
C ALA A 219 -22.87 4.53 7.95
N SER A 220 -22.44 5.72 8.38
CA SER A 220 -21.93 6.71 7.43
C SER A 220 -20.55 6.30 6.95
N TYR A 221 -20.27 6.39 5.66
CA TYR A 221 -18.97 6.00 5.09
C TYR A 221 -18.15 7.24 4.74
N VAL A 222 -16.87 7.19 5.12
CA VAL A 222 -15.85 8.18 4.79
C VAL A 222 -14.74 7.45 4.04
N PHE A 223 -14.40 7.94 2.86
CA PHE A 223 -13.21 7.55 2.11
C PHE A 223 -12.18 8.67 2.24
N VAL A 224 -10.98 8.35 2.69
CA VAL A 224 -9.84 9.26 2.79
C VAL A 224 -8.88 8.94 1.65
N PRO A 225 -8.85 9.75 0.56
CA PRO A 225 -7.88 9.60 -0.51
C PRO A 225 -6.46 9.82 0.02
N TYR A 226 -5.49 9.16 -0.59
CA TYR A 226 -4.10 9.24 -0.19
C TYR A 226 -3.27 10.04 -1.19
N CYS A 227 -2.73 11.18 -0.75
CA CYS A 227 -2.01 12.10 -1.61
C CYS A 227 -0.75 12.72 -0.96
N THR A 228 -0.30 12.19 0.19
CA THR A 228 0.77 12.78 1.02
C THR A 228 2.07 11.97 1.04
N GLY A 229 2.00 10.65 0.82
CA GLY A 229 3.18 9.78 0.71
C GLY A 229 3.86 9.40 2.04
N ASP A 230 3.17 9.59 3.16
CA ASP A 230 3.63 9.42 4.56
C ASP A 230 2.76 8.45 5.38
N LEU A 231 2.10 7.48 4.74
CA LEU A 231 1.17 6.53 5.38
C LEU A 231 0.07 7.25 6.19
N HIS A 232 -0.44 8.39 5.72
CA HIS A 232 -1.41 9.25 6.41
C HIS A 232 -0.94 9.72 7.81
N SER A 233 0.37 9.88 8.03
CA SER A 233 0.94 10.02 9.38
C SER A 233 2.03 11.10 9.52
N GLY A 234 2.37 11.83 8.46
CA GLY A 234 3.39 12.89 8.49
C GLY A 234 2.90 14.26 8.99
N ASN A 235 3.87 15.10 9.36
CA ASN A 235 3.72 16.52 9.61
C ASN A 235 5.04 17.27 9.28
N SER A 236 5.43 17.26 8.01
CA SER A 236 6.64 17.97 7.54
C SER A 236 6.50 18.52 6.13
N THR A 237 7.41 19.40 5.78
CA THR A 237 7.60 19.88 4.42
C THR A 237 9.07 19.71 4.05
N ARG A 238 9.32 19.08 2.90
CA ARG A 238 10.66 18.76 2.38
C ARG A 238 10.82 19.35 0.98
N THR A 239 12.05 19.44 0.50
CA THR A 239 12.35 19.86 -0.87
C THR A 239 13.21 18.80 -1.53
N TYR A 240 12.73 18.24 -2.63
CA TYR A 240 13.45 17.24 -3.43
C TYR A 240 13.94 17.86 -4.73
N TYR A 241 15.03 17.31 -5.26
CA TYR A 241 15.58 17.70 -6.54
C TYR A 241 15.30 16.62 -7.58
N THR A 242 14.63 17.03 -8.64
CA THR A 242 13.92 16.14 -9.57
C THR A 242 14.14 16.57 -11.00
N ARG A 243 14.14 15.62 -11.94
CA ARG A 243 14.29 15.88 -13.38
C ARG A 243 13.33 15.01 -14.17
N ALA A 244 12.81 15.54 -15.27
CA ALA A 244 11.86 14.81 -16.12
C ALA A 244 12.51 13.63 -16.86
N ASP A 245 13.80 13.76 -17.19
CA ASP A 245 14.60 12.79 -17.94
C ASP A 245 16.11 13.00 -17.64
N LEU A 246 17.00 12.26 -18.33
CA LEU A 246 18.45 12.30 -18.09
C LEU A 246 19.12 13.65 -18.46
N PHE A 247 18.51 14.43 -19.35
CA PHE A 247 19.03 15.67 -19.93
C PHE A 247 18.32 16.94 -19.41
N SER A 248 17.12 16.78 -18.86
CA SER A 248 16.41 17.85 -18.16
C SER A 248 17.17 18.37 -16.91
N PRO A 249 17.12 19.67 -16.61
CA PRO A 249 17.72 20.23 -15.40
C PRO A 249 17.02 19.75 -14.13
N ASN A 250 17.74 19.74 -13.01
CA ASN A 250 17.14 19.50 -11.69
C ASN A 250 16.26 20.68 -11.28
N VAL A 251 15.00 20.40 -11.00
CA VAL A 251 13.98 21.31 -10.44
C VAL A 251 13.80 20.99 -8.97
N ALA A 252 13.79 22.02 -8.13
CA ALA A 252 13.42 21.91 -6.72
C ALA A 252 11.89 21.81 -6.60
N VAL A 253 11.39 20.72 -6.00
CA VAL A 253 9.96 20.51 -5.75
C VAL A 253 9.72 20.37 -4.26
N THR A 254 8.85 21.23 -3.73
CA THR A 254 8.38 21.14 -2.35
C THR A 254 7.37 19.99 -2.22
N HIS A 255 7.57 19.14 -1.22
CA HIS A 255 6.71 18.01 -0.88
C HIS A 255 6.18 18.18 0.54
N HIS A 256 4.86 18.10 0.70
CA HIS A 256 4.16 18.18 1.99
C HIS A 256 3.73 16.78 2.47
N PHE A 257 4.45 16.27 3.48
CA PHE A 257 4.03 15.09 4.24
C PHE A 257 3.06 15.56 5.32
N ALA A 258 1.80 15.76 4.93
CA ALA A 258 0.76 16.37 5.75
C ALA A 258 -0.26 15.37 6.31
N GLY A 259 -0.07 14.06 6.14
CA GLY A 259 -1.08 13.02 6.40
C GLY A 259 -1.65 13.04 7.82
N GLY A 260 -0.81 13.18 8.83
CA GLY A 260 -1.25 13.30 10.23
C GLY A 260 -2.05 14.59 10.47
N THR A 261 -1.58 15.71 9.93
CA THR A 261 -2.28 17.00 10.05
C THR A 261 -3.59 17.07 9.26
N ASN A 262 -3.68 16.32 8.17
CA ASN A 262 -4.91 16.13 7.40
C ASN A 262 -5.91 15.34 8.22
N MET A 263 -5.49 14.25 8.86
CA MET A 263 -6.33 13.46 9.76
C MET A 263 -6.88 14.32 10.91
N ASP A 264 -6.09 15.20 11.52
CA ASP A 264 -6.61 16.12 12.56
C ASP A 264 -7.77 17.01 12.03
N LYS A 265 -7.65 17.54 10.81
CA LYS A 265 -8.68 18.37 10.16
C LYS A 265 -9.90 17.56 9.72
N TYR A 266 -9.69 16.36 9.19
CA TYR A 266 -10.75 15.44 8.80
C TYR A 266 -11.57 15.02 10.03
N LEU A 267 -10.90 14.66 11.12
CA LEU A 267 -11.58 14.26 12.36
C LEU A 267 -12.34 15.41 13.01
N ALA A 268 -11.83 16.65 12.96
CA ALA A 268 -12.57 17.83 13.41
C ALA A 268 -13.87 18.05 12.60
N MET A 269 -13.80 17.94 11.27
CA MET A 269 -14.97 18.02 10.38
C MET A 269 -15.97 16.89 10.67
N LEU A 270 -15.48 15.66 10.81
CA LEU A 270 -16.32 14.49 11.09
C LEU A 270 -16.97 14.57 12.48
N ARG A 271 -16.29 15.10 13.50
CA ARG A 271 -16.87 15.32 14.84
C ARG A 271 -18.01 16.34 14.80
N ALA A 272 -17.84 17.43 14.06
CA ALA A 272 -18.92 18.40 13.84
C ALA A 272 -20.12 17.79 13.10
N LYS A 273 -19.87 16.87 12.16
CA LYS A 273 -20.91 16.20 11.36
C LYS A 273 -21.60 15.03 12.08
N HIS A 274 -20.89 14.36 12.99
CA HIS A 274 -21.34 13.16 13.70
C HIS A 274 -21.23 13.30 15.24
N PRO A 275 -21.91 14.28 15.86
CA PRO A 275 -21.80 14.56 17.30
C PRO A 275 -22.41 13.49 18.22
N LYS A 276 -23.02 12.43 17.64
CA LYS A 276 -23.66 11.32 18.36
C LYS A 276 -23.04 9.95 18.06
N VAL A 277 -21.95 9.89 17.28
CA VAL A 277 -21.34 8.62 16.88
C VAL A 277 -20.92 7.80 18.11
N LYS A 278 -21.28 6.51 18.10
CA LYS A 278 -21.00 5.55 19.19
C LYS A 278 -19.98 4.50 18.78
N THR A 279 -19.89 4.22 17.48
CA THR A 279 -18.95 3.25 16.93
C THR A 279 -18.26 3.81 15.69
N ILE A 280 -16.94 3.68 15.64
CA ILE A 280 -16.12 4.04 14.48
C ILE A 280 -15.39 2.79 13.99
N TRP A 281 -15.56 2.48 12.72
CA TRP A 281 -14.87 1.41 12.00
C TRP A 281 -13.71 2.02 11.23
N LEU A 282 -12.54 2.10 11.89
CA LEU A 282 -11.32 2.62 11.27
C LEU A 282 -10.67 1.49 10.47
N THR A 283 -10.53 1.69 9.16
CA THR A 283 -10.02 0.66 8.26
C THR A 283 -9.17 1.27 7.15
N GLY A 284 -8.33 0.45 6.53
CA GLY A 284 -7.54 0.87 5.38
C GLY A 284 -6.73 -0.29 4.82
N VAL A 285 -6.32 -0.15 3.57
CA VAL A 285 -5.53 -1.15 2.86
C VAL A 285 -4.10 -0.63 2.64
N SER A 286 -3.09 -1.50 2.67
CA SER A 286 -1.71 -1.14 2.34
C SER A 286 -1.26 0.09 3.15
N GLY A 287 -0.77 1.14 2.47
CA GLY A 287 -0.42 2.43 3.09
C GLY A 287 -1.51 3.05 3.98
N GLY A 288 -2.79 2.84 3.66
CA GLY A 288 -3.93 3.28 4.45
C GLY A 288 -4.20 2.38 5.66
N GLY A 289 -3.85 1.10 5.63
CA GLY A 289 -3.91 0.21 6.80
C GLY A 289 -2.84 0.56 7.84
N TYR A 290 -1.65 0.95 7.37
CA TYR A 290 -0.62 1.56 8.22
C TYR A 290 -1.11 2.88 8.81
N GLY A 291 -1.72 3.74 7.98
CA GLY A 291 -2.32 4.98 8.43
C GLY A 291 -3.42 4.78 9.47
N ALA A 292 -4.31 3.80 9.28
CA ALA A 292 -5.34 3.43 10.23
C ALA A 292 -4.73 3.01 11.59
N SER A 293 -3.61 2.28 11.56
CA SER A 293 -2.87 1.85 12.75
C SER A 293 -2.19 3.04 13.46
N PHE A 294 -1.43 3.87 12.74
CA PHE A 294 -0.80 5.08 13.31
C PHE A 294 -1.83 6.07 13.88
N ASN A 295 -2.99 6.19 13.24
CA ASN A 295 -4.04 7.14 13.64
C ASN A 295 -5.02 6.60 14.70
N LEU A 296 -4.95 5.32 15.12
CA LEU A 296 -5.93 4.75 16.06
C LEU A 296 -6.10 5.57 17.34
N LYS A 297 -5.00 5.99 17.98
CA LYS A 297 -5.02 6.88 19.15
C LYS A 297 -5.60 8.26 18.83
N ARG A 298 -5.23 8.85 17.69
CA ARG A 298 -5.73 10.16 17.22
C ARG A 298 -7.24 10.16 17.02
N VAL A 299 -7.79 9.12 16.37
CA VAL A 299 -9.25 8.96 16.20
C VAL A 299 -9.96 8.83 17.55
N ARG A 300 -9.43 8.03 18.48
CA ARG A 300 -10.01 7.86 19.82
C ARG A 300 -9.96 9.13 20.68
N LEU A 301 -8.93 9.96 20.53
CA LEU A 301 -8.87 11.28 21.19
C LEU A 301 -9.85 12.29 20.57
N ALA A 302 -10.14 12.19 19.27
CA ALA A 302 -11.16 13.02 18.61
C ALA A 302 -12.60 12.57 18.93
N PHE A 303 -12.81 11.31 19.31
CA PHE A 303 -14.12 10.73 19.62
C PHE A 303 -14.08 9.91 20.92
N PRO A 304 -13.84 10.54 22.08
CA PRO A 304 -13.75 9.83 23.37
C PRO A 304 -15.09 9.18 23.78
N GLU A 305 -16.21 9.58 23.18
CA GLU A 305 -17.54 9.01 23.40
C GLU A 305 -17.80 7.74 22.57
N ALA A 306 -16.94 7.41 21.61
CA ALA A 306 -17.15 6.32 20.65
C ALA A 306 -16.14 5.17 20.81
N THR A 307 -16.59 3.94 20.63
CA THR A 307 -15.71 2.78 20.49
C THR A 307 -15.12 2.76 19.08
N VAL A 308 -13.80 2.75 18.96
CA VAL A 308 -13.10 2.72 17.66
C VAL A 308 -12.51 1.33 17.42
N HIS A 309 -13.02 0.59 16.45
CA HIS A 309 -12.47 -0.70 16.02
C HIS A 309 -11.52 -0.49 14.83
N LEU A 310 -10.48 -1.32 14.72
CA LEU A 310 -9.45 -1.24 13.67
C LEU A 310 -9.50 -2.49 12.78
N LEU A 311 -9.53 -2.32 11.46
CA LEU A 311 -9.30 -3.38 10.46
C LEU A 311 -8.24 -2.90 9.46
N ALA A 312 -6.99 -3.30 9.68
CA ALA A 312 -5.86 -3.01 8.81
C ALA A 312 -5.61 -4.18 7.85
N ASP A 313 -5.62 -3.92 6.54
CA ASP A 313 -5.44 -4.95 5.51
C ASP A 313 -4.12 -4.79 4.76
N SER A 314 -3.33 -5.86 4.70
CA SER A 314 -1.99 -5.90 4.10
C SER A 314 -1.09 -4.78 4.64
N ALA A 315 -1.22 -4.54 5.93
CA ALA A 315 -0.49 -3.52 6.68
C ALA A 315 0.00 -4.04 8.05
N PRO A 316 0.73 -5.17 8.09
CA PRO A 316 1.32 -5.64 9.33
C PRO A 316 2.35 -4.61 9.81
N MET A 317 2.14 -4.10 11.03
CA MET A 317 3.01 -3.11 11.69
C MET A 317 4.30 -3.78 12.22
N VAL A 318 4.98 -4.52 11.34
CA VAL A 318 6.28 -5.17 11.60
C VAL A 318 7.43 -4.17 11.45
N ASP A 319 8.49 -4.34 12.24
CA ASP A 319 9.61 -3.42 12.23
C ASP A 319 10.46 -3.52 10.96
N THR A 320 10.72 -2.34 10.39
CA THR A 320 11.46 -2.13 9.13
C THR A 320 12.74 -1.32 9.38
N PRO A 321 13.85 -1.61 8.67
CA PRO A 321 15.05 -0.77 8.67
C PRO A 321 14.79 0.68 8.24
N TYR A 322 13.66 0.97 7.59
CA TYR A 322 13.30 2.31 7.13
C TYR A 322 12.57 3.16 8.18
N PHE A 323 12.17 2.60 9.32
CA PHE A 323 11.43 3.34 10.35
C PHE A 323 12.14 4.61 10.86
N PRO A 324 13.47 4.64 11.09
CA PRO A 324 14.19 5.88 11.42
C PRO A 324 14.09 6.95 10.32
N ALA A 325 14.08 6.52 9.05
CA ALA A 325 13.95 7.43 7.91
C ALA A 325 12.50 7.94 7.77
N PHE A 326 11.49 7.11 8.02
CA PHE A 326 10.09 7.54 8.11
C PHE A 326 9.91 8.61 9.19
N LYS A 327 10.48 8.37 10.40
CA LYS A 327 10.45 9.35 11.51
C LYS A 327 11.08 10.67 11.13
N ASN A 328 12.31 10.65 10.60
CA ASN A 328 13.00 11.86 10.19
C ASN A 328 12.25 12.57 9.05
N GLU A 329 11.99 11.87 7.96
CA GLU A 329 11.59 12.52 6.71
C GLU A 329 10.19 13.11 6.84
N TRP A 330 9.23 12.34 7.37
CA TRP A 330 7.83 12.75 7.48
C TRP A 330 7.56 13.61 8.72
N ASN A 331 8.50 13.67 9.68
CA ASN A 331 8.19 14.04 11.07
C ASN A 331 7.02 13.19 11.57
N LEU A 332 7.22 11.87 11.58
CA LEU A 332 6.17 10.86 11.83
C LEU A 332 5.42 11.14 13.14
N GLN A 333 4.11 11.33 13.06
CA GLN A 333 3.26 11.66 14.20
C GLN A 333 2.85 10.38 14.94
N LEU A 334 3.73 9.92 15.83
CA LEU A 334 3.51 8.74 16.69
C LEU A 334 2.36 8.96 17.72
N PRO A 335 1.74 7.89 18.24
CA PRO A 335 0.68 8.00 19.25
C PRO A 335 1.10 8.77 20.50
N ALA A 336 0.33 9.81 20.84
CA ALA A 336 0.57 10.63 22.03
C ALA A 336 0.55 9.79 23.32
N GLY A 337 1.61 9.90 24.12
CA GLY A 337 1.79 9.16 25.38
C GLY A 337 2.55 7.83 25.24
N CYS A 338 2.91 7.41 24.03
CA CYS A 338 3.64 6.16 23.81
C CYS A 338 5.17 6.34 23.85
N THR A 339 5.79 6.06 24.98
CA THR A 339 7.26 6.17 25.16
C THR A 339 8.06 5.09 24.42
N ALA A 340 7.44 3.95 24.09
CA ALA A 340 8.09 2.85 23.36
C ALA A 340 7.98 2.98 21.83
N CYS A 341 7.09 3.84 21.32
CA CYS A 341 6.79 3.97 19.89
C CYS A 341 7.96 4.47 19.04
N ASP A 342 8.97 5.10 19.67
CA ASP A 342 10.19 5.49 18.98
C ASP A 342 11.06 4.31 18.52
N ALA A 343 10.89 3.12 19.10
CA ALA A 343 11.70 1.96 18.77
C ALA A 343 11.28 1.26 17.46
N GLY A 344 10.02 1.41 17.01
CA GLY A 344 9.53 0.67 15.84
C GLY A 344 8.04 0.83 15.56
N MET A 345 7.56 0.10 14.56
CA MET A 345 6.14 -0.05 14.23
C MET A 345 5.46 -1.08 15.13
N THR A 346 6.19 -2.12 15.58
CA THR A 346 5.64 -3.15 16.48
C THR A 346 5.19 -2.55 17.83
N PRO A 347 5.96 -1.66 18.49
CA PRO A 347 5.51 -0.95 19.70
C PRO A 347 4.34 0.02 19.46
N VAL A 348 4.19 0.58 18.25
CA VAL A 348 3.08 1.47 17.90
C VAL A 348 1.75 0.73 17.91
N ILE A 349 1.69 -0.44 17.28
CA ILE A 349 0.45 -1.23 17.29
C ILE A 349 0.21 -1.89 18.65
N GLU A 350 1.26 -2.29 19.37
CA GLU A 350 1.15 -2.79 20.75
C GLU A 350 0.53 -1.76 21.69
N TYR A 351 1.00 -0.51 21.62
CA TYR A 351 0.40 0.59 22.37
C TYR A 351 -1.06 0.82 21.94
N GLY A 352 -1.35 0.77 20.63
CA GLY A 352 -2.70 0.91 20.09
C GLY A 352 -3.68 -0.17 20.59
N ILE A 353 -3.23 -1.41 20.75
CA ILE A 353 -4.02 -2.53 21.29
C ILE A 353 -4.26 -2.36 22.80
N ASN A 354 -3.19 -2.09 23.57
CA ASN A 354 -3.27 -1.97 25.04
C ASN A 354 -4.06 -0.74 25.51
N ASP A 355 -3.89 0.41 24.83
CA ASP A 355 -4.61 1.65 25.15
C ASP A 355 -6.11 1.56 24.80
N ALA A 356 -6.52 0.54 24.03
CA ALA A 356 -7.86 0.37 23.48
C ALA A 356 -8.52 -1.00 23.82
N PRO A 357 -8.66 -1.38 25.11
CA PRO A 357 -9.11 -2.72 25.51
C PRO A 357 -10.54 -3.08 25.06
N GLY A 358 -11.43 -2.08 24.86
CA GLY A 358 -12.78 -2.27 24.31
C GLY A 358 -12.86 -2.29 22.78
N SER A 359 -11.77 -1.97 22.09
CA SER A 359 -11.69 -2.04 20.63
C SER A 359 -11.62 -3.49 20.15
N ARG A 360 -11.68 -3.67 18.83
CA ARG A 360 -11.37 -4.95 18.17
C ARG A 360 -10.38 -4.62 17.08
N VAL A 361 -9.14 -5.08 17.26
CA VAL A 361 -8.02 -4.80 16.37
C VAL A 361 -7.83 -6.02 15.47
N ALA A 362 -8.05 -5.82 14.18
CA ALA A 362 -8.00 -6.85 13.16
C ALA A 362 -6.87 -6.54 12.16
N LEU A 363 -6.05 -7.56 11.87
CA LEU A 363 -5.02 -7.53 10.83
C LEU A 363 -5.34 -8.59 9.77
N LEU A 364 -5.43 -8.18 8.50
CA LEU A 364 -5.39 -9.10 7.35
C LEU A 364 -3.97 -9.07 6.76
N ALA A 365 -3.37 -10.23 6.47
CA ALA A 365 -2.01 -10.30 5.93
C ALA A 365 -1.80 -11.49 4.98
N PHE A 366 -0.82 -11.37 4.09
CA PHE A 366 -0.31 -12.50 3.31
C PHE A 366 1.06 -12.94 3.85
N SER A 367 1.32 -14.26 3.85
CA SER A 367 2.54 -14.85 4.44
C SER A 367 3.84 -14.39 3.79
N GLU A 368 3.78 -14.02 2.51
CA GLU A 368 4.90 -13.60 1.66
C GLU A 368 4.52 -12.37 0.83
N ASP A 369 3.71 -11.44 1.39
CA ASP A 369 3.18 -10.25 0.69
C ASP A 369 4.26 -9.57 -0.19
N ALA A 370 4.05 -9.61 -1.51
CA ALA A 370 5.03 -9.17 -2.50
C ALA A 370 5.38 -7.69 -2.37
N VAL A 371 4.40 -6.88 -1.96
CA VAL A 371 4.51 -5.42 -1.89
C VAL A 371 5.17 -5.05 -0.57
N ILE A 372 4.65 -5.54 0.56
CA ILE A 372 5.21 -5.20 1.87
C ILE A 372 6.64 -5.71 2.04
N THR A 373 6.96 -6.92 1.56
CA THR A 373 8.34 -7.43 1.63
C THR A 373 9.30 -6.52 0.86
N ARG A 374 8.97 -6.15 -0.38
CA ARG A 374 9.83 -5.28 -1.20
C ARG A 374 9.93 -3.88 -0.64
N PHE A 375 8.80 -3.33 -0.20
CA PHE A 375 8.71 -1.94 0.20
C PHE A 375 9.30 -1.69 1.60
N MET A 376 9.13 -2.63 2.53
CA MET A 376 9.60 -2.49 3.92
C MET A 376 10.95 -3.16 4.20
N TYR A 377 11.44 -4.07 3.34
CA TYR A 377 12.65 -4.87 3.65
C TYR A 377 13.71 -4.95 2.53
N SER A 378 13.35 -4.85 1.25
CA SER A 378 14.37 -4.87 0.19
C SER A 378 15.25 -3.61 0.23
N SER A 379 16.53 -3.74 -0.10
CA SER A 379 17.59 -2.72 -0.01
C SER A 379 17.46 -1.51 -0.97
N GLY A 380 16.30 -1.34 -1.63
CA GLY A 380 16.06 -0.27 -2.60
C GLY A 380 16.78 -0.44 -3.95
N ASP A 381 17.81 -1.28 -4.03
CA ASP A 381 18.55 -1.63 -5.24
C ASP A 381 17.91 -2.78 -6.04
N THR A 382 18.33 -2.93 -7.30
CA THR A 382 17.82 -3.96 -8.23
C THR A 382 17.97 -5.38 -7.70
N GLY A 383 19.03 -5.68 -6.93
CA GLY A 383 19.25 -7.00 -6.32
C GLY A 383 18.21 -7.31 -5.25
N GLY A 384 17.90 -6.33 -4.38
CA GLY A 384 16.83 -6.43 -3.39
C GLY A 384 15.43 -6.49 -3.99
N TRP A 385 15.18 -5.82 -5.12
CA TRP A 385 13.89 -5.91 -5.84
C TRP A 385 13.69 -7.27 -6.52
N LEU A 386 14.76 -7.88 -7.04
CA LEU A 386 14.76 -9.21 -7.65
C LEU A 386 14.73 -10.34 -6.62
N ASN A 387 15.37 -10.16 -5.46
CA ASN A 387 15.47 -11.15 -4.39
C ASN A 387 14.92 -10.57 -3.07
N PRO A 388 13.59 -10.36 -2.96
CA PRO A 388 12.98 -9.83 -1.75
C PRO A 388 13.18 -10.78 -0.56
N PRO A 389 13.45 -10.27 0.66
CA PRO A 389 13.76 -11.09 1.83
C PRO A 389 12.50 -11.66 2.49
N TYR A 390 11.73 -12.47 1.76
CA TYR A 390 10.46 -13.05 2.25
C TYR A 390 10.61 -13.75 3.61
N ALA A 391 11.67 -14.55 3.81
CA ALA A 391 11.92 -15.23 5.08
C ALA A 391 12.08 -14.27 6.29
N THR A 392 12.59 -13.06 6.09
CA THR A 392 12.68 -12.03 7.13
C THR A 392 11.31 -11.40 7.40
N TYR A 393 10.57 -11.06 6.36
CA TYR A 393 9.19 -10.57 6.49
C TYR A 393 8.29 -11.60 7.20
N THR A 394 8.33 -12.87 6.79
CA THR A 394 7.50 -13.94 7.39
C THR A 394 7.86 -14.18 8.85
N SER A 395 9.14 -14.13 9.24
CA SER A 395 9.52 -14.30 10.64
C SER A 395 9.08 -13.13 11.52
N HIS A 396 9.19 -11.89 11.02
CA HIS A 396 8.67 -10.70 11.70
C HIS A 396 7.13 -10.72 11.79
N LEU A 397 6.44 -11.16 10.74
CA LEU A 397 4.98 -11.32 10.74
C LEU A 397 4.54 -12.36 11.79
N VAL A 398 5.22 -13.51 11.88
CA VAL A 398 4.93 -14.52 12.91
C VAL A 398 5.19 -14.00 14.32
N ALA A 399 6.20 -13.16 14.53
CA ALA A 399 6.43 -12.49 15.82
C ALA A 399 5.26 -11.55 16.19
N LEU A 400 4.80 -10.73 15.23
CA LEU A 400 3.65 -9.85 15.40
C LEU A 400 2.34 -10.64 15.65
N GLU A 401 2.14 -11.76 14.95
CA GLU A 401 1.01 -12.66 15.17
C GLU A 401 1.00 -13.27 16.58
N ASN A 402 2.16 -13.71 17.06
CA ASN A 402 2.30 -14.24 18.41
C ASN A 402 2.02 -13.17 19.48
N GLN A 403 2.40 -11.91 19.23
CA GLN A 403 2.03 -10.77 20.07
C GLN A 403 0.51 -10.52 20.02
N TYR A 404 -0.13 -10.49 18.84
CA TYR A 404 -1.59 -10.38 18.73
C TYR A 404 -2.31 -11.50 19.50
N ALA A 405 -1.74 -12.71 19.54
CA ALA A 405 -2.30 -13.85 20.25
C ALA A 405 -2.28 -13.71 21.79
N THR A 406 -1.47 -12.82 22.38
CA THR A 406 -1.53 -12.55 23.82
C THR A 406 -2.71 -11.64 24.20
N HIS A 407 -3.33 -10.99 23.23
CA HIS A 407 -4.38 -9.98 23.45
C HIS A 407 -5.78 -10.52 23.18
N ALA A 408 -6.69 -10.30 24.15
CA ALA A 408 -8.10 -10.64 23.97
C ALA A 408 -8.75 -9.82 22.82
N ASN A 409 -8.37 -8.55 22.69
CA ASN A 409 -8.94 -7.58 21.76
C ASN A 409 -8.20 -7.46 20.41
N ALA A 410 -7.15 -8.24 20.15
CA ALA A 410 -6.47 -8.27 18.84
C ALA A 410 -6.59 -9.65 18.19
N LYS A 411 -6.85 -9.70 16.88
CA LYS A 411 -6.91 -10.94 16.08
C LYS A 411 -6.34 -10.71 14.67
N TYR A 412 -5.82 -11.76 14.06
CA TYR A 412 -5.33 -11.72 12.68
C TYR A 412 -5.95 -12.80 11.80
N PHE A 413 -5.97 -12.53 10.49
CA PHE A 413 -6.35 -13.49 9.45
C PHE A 413 -5.25 -13.49 8.37
N ARG A 414 -4.49 -14.57 8.29
CA ARG A 414 -3.42 -14.75 7.31
C ARG A 414 -3.82 -15.72 6.21
N LEU A 415 -3.52 -15.35 4.96
CA LEU A 415 -3.53 -16.23 3.81
C LEU A 415 -2.10 -16.56 3.34
N PRO A 416 -1.86 -17.73 2.73
CA PRO A 416 -0.58 -18.03 2.09
C PRO A 416 -0.41 -17.23 0.80
N GLY A 417 0.84 -17.07 0.37
CA GLY A 417 1.21 -16.53 -0.93
C GLY A 417 1.65 -15.06 -0.91
N GLN A 418 1.79 -14.51 -2.12
CA GLN A 418 2.46 -13.22 -2.40
C GLN A 418 1.50 -12.12 -2.86
N ASP A 419 0.20 -12.36 -2.77
CA ASP A 419 -0.84 -11.37 -3.04
C ASP A 419 -0.74 -10.15 -2.09
N HIS A 420 -1.46 -9.09 -2.43
CA HIS A 420 -1.54 -7.86 -1.64
C HIS A 420 -2.95 -7.28 -1.68
N VAL A 421 -3.44 -6.78 -0.55
CA VAL A 421 -4.84 -6.38 -0.28
C VAL A 421 -5.80 -7.58 -0.32
N MET A 422 -6.36 -7.91 0.85
CA MET A 422 -7.28 -9.02 1.04
C MET A 422 -8.75 -8.58 1.05
N LEU A 423 -9.06 -7.29 1.27
CA LEU A 423 -10.42 -6.80 1.47
C LEU A 423 -11.34 -7.03 0.26
N GLY A 424 -10.81 -7.08 -0.96
CA GLY A 424 -11.57 -7.49 -2.16
C GLY A 424 -12.11 -8.92 -2.07
N ARG A 425 -11.47 -9.78 -1.27
CA ARG A 425 -11.86 -11.18 -1.01
C ARG A 425 -12.87 -11.33 0.13
N TYR A 426 -13.37 -10.23 0.72
CA TYR A 426 -14.55 -10.24 1.59
C TYR A 426 -15.83 -10.48 0.76
N GLY A 427 -15.90 -9.85 -0.40
CA GLY A 427 -17.01 -9.96 -1.34
C GLY A 427 -17.10 -8.74 -2.25
N VAL A 428 -17.22 -8.98 -3.56
CA VAL A 428 -17.53 -7.97 -4.58
C VAL A 428 -18.94 -8.23 -5.08
N VAL A 429 -19.79 -7.20 -5.07
CA VAL A 429 -21.11 -7.20 -5.69
C VAL A 429 -20.92 -7.20 -7.21
N LEU A 430 -21.44 -8.25 -7.86
CA LEU A 430 -21.28 -8.51 -9.27
C LEU A 430 -22.40 -7.84 -10.09
N PRO A 431 -22.22 -7.63 -11.41
CA PRO A 431 -23.24 -6.99 -12.26
C PRO A 431 -24.60 -7.73 -12.34
N ASP A 432 -24.62 -9.02 -11.97
CA ASP A 432 -25.83 -9.86 -11.92
C ASP A 432 -26.57 -9.78 -10.55
N GLY A 433 -26.07 -8.97 -9.60
CA GLY A 433 -26.59 -8.88 -8.24
C GLY A 433 -26.08 -9.98 -7.30
N GLY A 434 -25.22 -10.88 -7.77
CA GLY A 434 -24.49 -11.84 -6.95
C GLY A 434 -23.41 -11.16 -6.10
N VAL A 435 -22.79 -11.94 -5.21
CA VAL A 435 -21.58 -11.54 -4.48
C VAL A 435 -20.52 -12.60 -4.71
N SER A 436 -19.29 -12.20 -5.05
CA SER A 436 -18.15 -13.11 -5.20
C SER A 436 -17.96 -13.98 -3.94
N ALA A 437 -17.43 -15.19 -4.12
CA ALA A 437 -17.08 -16.05 -2.99
C ALA A 437 -16.03 -15.37 -2.10
N PRO A 438 -16.12 -15.49 -0.76
CA PRO A 438 -15.10 -15.00 0.15
C PRO A 438 -13.86 -15.91 0.12
N ALA A 439 -12.69 -15.38 0.50
CA ALA A 439 -11.52 -16.23 0.74
C ALA A 439 -11.72 -17.13 1.97
N MET A 440 -11.30 -18.39 1.87
CA MET A 440 -11.27 -19.33 3.00
C MET A 440 -9.98 -19.16 3.81
N SER A 441 -10.07 -19.37 5.13
CA SER A 441 -8.88 -19.58 5.98
C SER A 441 -8.07 -20.80 5.50
N PRO A 442 -6.77 -20.89 5.82
CA PRO A 442 -5.92 -22.01 5.36
C PRO A 442 -6.35 -23.39 5.89
N ASP A 443 -7.03 -23.45 7.03
CA ASP A 443 -7.65 -24.66 7.58
C ASP A 443 -9.04 -24.99 6.98
N GLY A 444 -9.59 -24.09 6.15
CA GLY A 444 -10.94 -24.19 5.57
C GLY A 444 -12.09 -23.99 6.57
N GLY A 445 -11.81 -23.67 7.84
CA GLY A 445 -12.79 -23.62 8.92
C GLY A 445 -13.56 -22.31 9.05
N THR A 446 -13.09 -21.21 8.44
CA THR A 446 -13.76 -19.89 8.52
C THR A 446 -13.48 -19.08 7.26
N ASP A 447 -14.52 -18.54 6.62
CA ASP A 447 -14.32 -17.61 5.51
C ASP A 447 -14.09 -16.16 5.98
N LEU A 448 -13.43 -15.35 5.15
CA LEU A 448 -13.07 -13.97 5.47
C LEU A 448 -14.30 -13.08 5.73
N ARG A 449 -15.45 -13.37 5.11
CA ARG A 449 -16.69 -12.62 5.35
C ARG A 449 -17.26 -12.94 6.72
N GLN A 450 -17.28 -14.22 7.12
CA GLN A 450 -17.65 -14.62 8.47
C GLN A 450 -16.73 -13.98 9.52
N TRP A 451 -15.41 -13.96 9.27
CA TRP A 451 -14.43 -13.38 10.18
C TRP A 451 -14.56 -11.86 10.33
N VAL A 452 -14.64 -11.12 9.21
CA VAL A 452 -14.85 -9.66 9.22
C VAL A 452 -16.23 -9.31 9.77
N ASN A 453 -17.28 -10.11 9.51
CA ASN A 453 -18.58 -9.91 10.12
C ASN A 453 -18.53 -10.13 11.63
N ALA A 454 -17.79 -11.13 12.13
CA ALA A 454 -17.60 -11.35 13.56
C ALA A 454 -16.77 -10.23 14.22
N TRP A 455 -15.79 -9.65 13.51
CA TRP A 455 -15.12 -8.41 13.93
C TRP A 455 -16.09 -7.22 13.98
N ALA A 456 -17.01 -7.08 13.02
CA ALA A 456 -17.99 -6.01 13.03
C ALA A 456 -19.03 -6.18 14.15
N THR A 457 -19.70 -7.33 14.26
CA THR A 457 -20.79 -7.52 15.24
C THR A 457 -20.31 -7.89 16.64
N GLY A 458 -19.06 -8.36 16.79
CA GLY A 458 -18.57 -8.97 18.03
C GLY A 458 -19.11 -10.38 18.28
N THR A 459 -19.71 -11.05 17.28
CA THR A 459 -20.35 -12.37 17.41
C THR A 459 -19.88 -13.33 16.32
N GLY A 460 -19.47 -14.54 16.67
CA GLY A 460 -19.04 -15.57 15.71
C GLY A 460 -17.53 -15.85 15.76
N PRO A 461 -16.93 -16.40 14.68
CA PRO A 461 -15.56 -16.96 14.70
C PRO A 461 -14.47 -15.88 14.61
N TRP A 462 -14.45 -14.93 15.56
CA TRP A 462 -13.40 -13.92 15.68
C TRP A 462 -12.17 -14.47 16.44
N ALA A 463 -11.49 -15.42 15.80
CA ALA A 463 -10.28 -16.10 16.29
C ALA A 463 -9.07 -15.79 15.39
N ASN A 464 -7.87 -16.21 15.79
CA ASN A 464 -6.69 -16.10 14.93
C ASN A 464 -6.73 -17.17 13.83
N GLN A 465 -6.52 -16.78 12.58
CA GLN A 465 -6.54 -17.66 11.39
C GLN A 465 -5.19 -17.57 10.65
N ARG A 466 -4.55 -18.71 10.32
CA ARG A 466 -3.27 -18.78 9.58
C ARG A 466 -3.01 -20.16 8.98
#